data_AF-A0A9Q3DBE8-F1
#
_entry.id   AF-A0A9Q3DBE8-F1
#
_cell.length_a   1.000
_cell.length_b   1.000
_cell.length_c   1.000
_cell.angle_alpha   90.00
_cell.angle_beta   90.00
_cell.angle_gamma   90.00
#
_symmetry.space_group_name_H-M   'P 1'
#
loop_
_entity.id
_entity.type
_entity.pdbx_description
1 polymer ?
#
loop_
_entity_poly.entity_id
_entity_poly.type
_entity_poly.pdbx_seq_one_letter_code
_entity_poly.pdbx_strand_id
1 'polypeptide(L)'
;MGLPEHSVGCSMCDLNKIHKVPFHHHFGHVNKQLDCIHIDLVVPISPPSVSGNRYLLTIVDQATSFKLVKPLKQKSEAFKQFIIAKAYMEKIQDQTLKKLVSDQGGEFLNKDFKVLAQLKGFVHVFSPPETPQHNGYAEQANRTILDKTRCLINSSGVPSCYWAEALNTAVFLSNLIPTPSRLNLSPYSLWTRNSPRIKKLCVFGCRSSVSIPRSH
;
A
#
# COMPACT_ATOMS: atom_id res chain seq x y z
N MET A 1 -20.16 38.61 -10.56
CA MET A 1 -19.92 37.22 -11.02
C MET A 1 -18.86 36.62 -10.12
N GLY A 2 -19.25 35.77 -9.18
CA GLY A 2 -18.33 35.07 -8.26
C GLY A 2 -18.99 33.75 -7.90
N LEU A 3 -18.34 32.64 -8.23
CA LEU A 3 -18.81 31.31 -7.83
C LEU A 3 -18.52 31.13 -6.33
N PRO A 4 -19.46 30.59 -5.54
CA PRO A 4 -19.24 30.38 -4.12
C PRO A 4 -18.19 29.30 -3.88
N GLU A 5 -17.23 29.59 -3.02
CA GLU A 5 -16.29 28.61 -2.47
C GLU A 5 -17.07 27.58 -1.64
N HIS A 6 -17.39 26.43 -2.25
CA HIS A 6 -17.82 25.27 -1.49
C HIS A 6 -16.61 24.70 -0.74
N SER A 7 -16.57 24.92 0.58
CA SER A 7 -15.75 24.11 1.46
C SER A 7 -16.23 22.65 1.35
N VAL A 8 -15.43 21.81 0.70
CA VAL A 8 -15.69 20.37 0.59
C VAL A 8 -15.35 19.72 1.94
N GLY A 9 -16.18 19.98 2.95
CA GLY A 9 -16.21 19.21 4.19
C GLY A 9 -16.99 17.92 3.93
N CYS A 10 -16.29 16.81 3.81
CA CYS A 10 -16.92 15.50 3.73
C CYS A 10 -16.99 14.94 5.15
N SER A 11 -18.19 14.87 5.72
CA SER A 11 -18.42 14.32 7.07
C SER A 11 -17.82 12.91 7.25
N MET A 12 -17.81 12.10 6.18
CA MET A 12 -17.16 10.79 6.18
C MET A 12 -15.63 10.89 6.20
N CYS A 13 -15.02 11.90 5.58
CA CYS A 13 -13.57 12.14 5.70
C CYS A 13 -13.20 12.66 7.09
N ASP A 14 -14.03 13.51 7.69
CA ASP A 14 -13.72 14.15 8.97
C ASP A 14 -13.78 13.14 10.14
N LEU A 15 -14.77 12.24 10.12
CA LEU A 15 -14.90 11.16 11.11
C LEU A 15 -13.74 10.15 11.05
N ASN A 16 -13.11 9.96 9.88
CA ASN A 16 -12.06 8.97 9.66
C ASN A 16 -10.62 9.55 9.70
N LYS A 17 -10.41 10.87 9.79
CA LYS A 17 -9.09 11.53 9.68
C LYS A 17 -8.49 12.06 10.99
N ILE A 18 -9.06 11.72 12.15
CA ILE A 18 -8.49 12.15 13.44
C ILE A 18 -7.13 11.45 13.64
N HIS A 19 -6.06 12.23 13.76
CA HIS A 19 -4.69 11.72 13.92
C HIS A 19 -3.98 12.36 15.13
N LYS A 20 -3.13 11.59 15.81
CA LYS A 20 -2.16 12.12 16.80
C LYS A 20 -1.16 13.05 16.11
N VAL A 21 -0.69 14.06 16.85
CA VAL A 21 0.26 15.10 16.43
C VAL A 21 1.52 14.47 15.80
N PRO A 22 2.02 14.97 14.65
CA PRO A 22 3.21 14.43 14.01
C PRO A 22 4.48 14.71 14.83
N PHE A 23 5.31 13.68 15.02
CA PHE A 23 6.63 13.80 15.65
C PHE A 23 7.73 14.01 14.60
N HIS A 24 8.75 14.80 14.94
CA HIS A 24 9.87 15.15 14.05
C HIS A 24 11.07 14.24 14.29
N HIS A 25 11.17 13.16 13.52
CA HIS A 25 12.46 12.52 13.24
C HIS A 25 12.49 12.09 11.77
N HIS A 26 13.55 12.51 11.07
CA HIS A 26 13.73 12.23 9.66
C HIS A 26 14.34 10.84 9.49
N PHE A 27 13.63 9.93 8.82
CA PHE A 27 14.26 8.75 8.24
C PHE A 27 15.43 9.20 7.35
N GLY A 28 16.54 8.46 7.37
CA GLY A 28 17.65 8.73 6.46
C GLY A 28 17.13 8.79 5.01
N HIS A 29 17.47 9.86 4.29
CA HIS A 29 16.94 10.10 2.95
C HIS A 29 17.41 8.99 1.99
N VAL A 30 16.46 8.36 1.30
CA VAL A 30 16.73 7.32 0.30
C VAL A 30 16.36 7.87 -1.07
N ASN A 31 17.30 7.82 -2.00
CA ASN A 31 17.20 8.54 -3.28
C ASN A 31 16.76 7.66 -4.47
N LYS A 32 16.96 6.34 -4.40
CA LYS A 32 16.68 5.43 -5.52
C LYS A 32 15.63 4.39 -5.16
N GLN A 33 14.85 3.98 -6.15
CA GLN A 33 13.92 2.86 -6.03
C GLN A 33 14.66 1.63 -5.47
N LEU A 34 13.99 0.81 -4.67
CA LEU A 34 14.53 -0.45 -4.14
C LEU A 34 15.76 -0.34 -3.22
N ASP A 35 16.27 0.87 -2.94
CA ASP A 35 17.30 1.05 -1.93
C ASP A 35 16.79 0.68 -0.53
N CYS A 36 15.50 0.95 -0.25
CA CYS A 36 14.85 0.58 1.00
C CYS A 36 13.35 0.30 0.79
N ILE A 37 12.92 -0.91 1.15
CA ILE A 37 11.51 -1.30 1.21
C ILE A 37 11.10 -1.50 2.67
N HIS A 38 9.95 -0.98 3.03
CA HIS A 38 9.26 -1.26 4.29
C HIS A 38 8.12 -2.25 4.04
N ILE A 39 8.01 -3.27 4.89
CA ILE A 39 6.89 -4.22 4.88
C ILE A 39 6.20 -4.27 6.24
N ASP A 40 4.90 -4.51 6.21
CA ASP A 40 4.09 -4.68 7.42
C ASP A 40 2.91 -5.62 7.13
N LEU A 41 2.47 -6.37 8.14
CA LEU A 41 1.34 -7.27 8.05
C LEU A 41 0.19 -6.78 8.93
N VAL A 42 -0.91 -6.39 8.29
CA VAL A 42 -2.11 -5.99 9.02
C VAL A 42 -2.84 -7.22 9.55
N VAL A 43 -3.15 -7.16 10.85
CA VAL A 43 -3.96 -8.09 11.67
C VAL A 43 -5.35 -8.31 11.04
N PRO A 44 -6.08 -9.43 11.33
CA PRO A 44 -7.22 -9.84 10.52
C PRO A 44 -8.28 -8.75 10.27
N ILE A 45 -8.58 -8.52 8.99
CA ILE A 45 -9.69 -7.71 8.51
C ILE A 45 -10.95 -8.59 8.53
N SER A 46 -12.01 -8.04 9.11
CA SER A 46 -13.34 -8.68 9.18
C SER A 46 -14.38 -7.78 8.50
N PRO A 47 -15.30 -8.34 7.69
CA PRO A 47 -15.42 -9.75 7.32
C PRO A 47 -14.30 -10.21 6.36
N PRO A 48 -14.11 -11.53 6.13
CA PRO A 48 -13.26 -12.01 5.05
C PRO A 48 -13.66 -11.41 3.70
N SER A 49 -12.69 -11.23 2.80
CA SER A 49 -13.00 -10.76 1.45
C SER A 49 -13.83 -11.78 0.68
N VAL A 50 -14.37 -11.42 -0.49
CA VAL A 50 -15.06 -12.38 -1.39
C VAL A 50 -14.19 -13.62 -1.66
N SER A 51 -12.90 -13.41 -1.93
CA SER A 51 -11.93 -14.50 -2.13
C SER A 51 -11.41 -15.18 -0.85
N GLY A 52 -11.96 -14.84 0.33
CA GLY A 52 -11.57 -15.41 1.63
C GLY A 52 -10.30 -14.82 2.25
N ASN A 53 -9.82 -13.68 1.78
CA ASN A 53 -8.65 -13.02 2.39
C ASN A 53 -9.03 -12.43 3.75
N ARG A 54 -8.07 -12.43 4.67
CA ARG A 54 -8.22 -11.88 6.03
C ARG A 54 -7.04 -11.02 6.44
N TYR A 55 -5.89 -11.12 5.79
CA TYR A 55 -4.70 -10.34 6.12
C TYR A 55 -4.28 -9.48 4.94
N LEU A 56 -3.41 -8.51 5.22
CA LEU A 56 -2.87 -7.61 4.22
C LEU A 56 -1.37 -7.47 4.45
N LEU A 57 -0.56 -7.91 3.49
CA LEU A 57 0.85 -7.55 3.41
C LEU A 57 0.98 -6.24 2.62
N THR A 58 1.54 -5.22 3.26
CA THR A 58 1.83 -3.93 2.64
C THR A 58 3.32 -3.79 2.40
N ILE A 59 3.68 -3.28 1.23
CA ILE A 59 5.04 -3.12 0.75
C ILE A 59 5.18 -1.68 0.26
N VAL A 60 6.11 -0.93 0.83
CA VAL A 60 6.31 0.50 0.55
C VAL A 60 7.75 0.76 0.17
N ASP A 61 7.97 1.33 -1.01
CA ASP A 61 9.27 1.83 -1.41
C ASP A 61 9.53 3.21 -0.76
N GLN A 62 10.63 3.33 -0.02
CA GLN A 62 10.92 4.55 0.74
C GLN A 62 11.20 5.75 -0.18
N ALA A 63 11.92 5.55 -1.28
CA ALA A 63 12.36 6.62 -2.18
C ALA A 63 11.23 7.25 -3.00
N THR A 64 10.17 6.49 -3.27
CA THR A 64 9.05 6.92 -4.13
C THR A 64 7.71 7.00 -3.39
N SER A 65 7.62 6.43 -2.18
CA SER A 65 6.36 6.17 -1.48
C SER A 65 5.39 5.31 -2.29
N PHE A 66 5.89 4.56 -3.28
CA PHE A 66 5.08 3.65 -4.08
C PHE A 66 4.63 2.48 -3.20
N LYS A 67 3.34 2.18 -3.25
CA LYS A 67 2.70 1.18 -2.39
C LYS A 67 2.26 -0.01 -3.23
N LEU A 68 2.61 -1.20 -2.80
CA LEU A 68 2.10 -2.46 -3.32
C LEU A 68 1.49 -3.25 -2.16
N VAL A 69 0.33 -3.85 -2.40
CA VAL A 69 -0.39 -4.62 -1.38
C VAL A 69 -0.67 -6.03 -1.86
N LYS A 70 -0.74 -6.97 -0.91
CA LYS A 70 -1.11 -8.37 -1.14
C LYS A 70 -2.12 -8.80 -0.07
N PRO A 71 -3.43 -8.87 -0.40
CA PRO A 71 -4.41 -9.54 0.44
C PRO A 71 -4.05 -11.03 0.58
N LEU A 72 -4.12 -11.57 1.79
CA LEU A 72 -3.74 -12.95 2.11
C LEU A 72 -4.86 -13.66 2.86
N LYS A 73 -4.95 -14.99 2.71
CA LYS A 73 -5.86 -15.83 3.51
C LYS A 73 -5.26 -16.17 4.87
N GLN A 74 -3.94 -16.33 4.93
CA GLN A 74 -3.20 -16.71 6.13
C GLN A 74 -1.93 -15.88 6.27
N LYS A 75 -1.49 -15.61 7.51
CA LYS A 75 -0.23 -14.89 7.77
C LYS A 75 0.99 -15.57 7.17
N SER A 76 0.98 -16.91 7.13
CA SER A 76 2.06 -17.74 6.57
C SER A 76 2.31 -17.50 5.07
N GLU A 77 1.34 -16.91 4.34
CA GLU A 77 1.50 -16.57 2.93
C GLU A 77 2.39 -15.34 2.69
N ALA A 78 2.68 -14.56 3.74
CA ALA A 78 3.40 -13.29 3.64
C ALA A 78 4.77 -13.44 2.98
N PHE A 79 5.57 -14.43 3.39
CA PHE A 79 6.89 -14.68 2.82
C PHE A 79 6.83 -14.99 1.32
N LYS A 80 5.93 -15.90 0.92
CA LYS A 80 5.73 -16.26 -0.49
C LYS A 80 5.30 -15.06 -1.32
N GLN A 81 4.35 -14.28 -0.82
CA GLN A 81 3.85 -13.10 -1.54
C GLN A 81 4.89 -11.98 -1.61
N PHE A 82 5.74 -11.84 -0.59
CA PHE A 82 6.87 -10.94 -0.62
C PHE A 82 7.87 -11.32 -1.71
N ILE A 83 8.24 -12.60 -1.86
CA ILE A 83 9.15 -13.04 -2.93
C ILE A 83 8.60 -12.68 -4.31
N ILE A 84 7.32 -12.95 -4.55
CA ILE A 84 6.65 -12.65 -5.82
C ILE A 84 6.66 -11.14 -6.08
N ALA A 85 6.31 -10.33 -5.07
CA ALA A 85 6.30 -8.89 -5.16
C ALA A 85 7.71 -8.31 -5.42
N LYS A 86 8.72 -8.79 -4.68
CA LYS A 86 10.12 -8.42 -4.85
C LYS A 86 10.59 -8.68 -6.27
N ALA A 87 10.41 -9.91 -6.78
CA ALA A 87 10.82 -10.27 -8.13
C ALA A 87 10.17 -9.38 -9.20
N TYR A 88 8.87 -9.10 -9.05
CA TYR A 88 8.14 -8.19 -9.92
C TYR A 88 8.70 -6.76 -9.87
N MET A 89 8.92 -6.22 -8.67
CA MET A 89 9.43 -4.85 -8.49
C MET A 89 10.86 -4.70 -9.03
N GLU A 90 11.74 -5.65 -8.74
CA GLU A 90 13.12 -5.66 -9.25
C GLU A 90 13.15 -5.74 -10.78
N LYS A 91 12.30 -6.57 -11.38
CA LYS A 91 12.22 -6.69 -12.83
C LYS A 91 11.74 -5.40 -13.52
N ILE A 92 10.76 -4.71 -12.93
CA ILE A 92 10.24 -3.46 -13.49
C ILE A 92 11.25 -2.32 -13.36
N GLN A 93 11.96 -2.26 -12.24
CA GLN A 93 12.91 -1.17 -11.97
C GLN A 93 14.30 -1.42 -12.54
N ASP A 94 14.56 -2.63 -13.03
CA ASP A 94 15.90 -3.09 -13.41
C ASP A 94 16.94 -2.80 -12.30
N GLN A 95 16.54 -3.06 -11.06
CA GLN A 95 17.29 -2.78 -9.84
C GLN A 95 17.07 -3.89 -8.82
N THR A 96 18.03 -4.09 -7.93
CA THR A 96 17.95 -5.06 -6.85
C THR A 96 17.65 -4.39 -5.51
N LEU A 97 16.87 -5.07 -4.69
CA LEU A 97 16.58 -4.64 -3.32
C LEU A 97 17.88 -4.58 -2.51
N LYS A 98 18.13 -3.48 -1.80
CA LYS A 98 19.30 -3.34 -0.91
C LYS A 98 18.97 -3.51 0.56
N LYS A 99 17.83 -2.96 1.00
CA LYS A 99 17.39 -3.00 2.40
C LYS A 99 15.91 -3.32 2.50
N LEU A 100 15.58 -4.27 3.37
CA LEU A 100 14.23 -4.60 3.79
C LEU A 100 14.06 -4.18 5.24
N VAL A 101 12.97 -3.49 5.56
CA VAL A 101 12.59 -3.11 6.92
C VAL A 101 11.25 -3.75 7.25
N SER A 102 11.15 -4.46 8.38
CA SER A 102 9.88 -4.99 8.89
C SER A 102 9.75 -4.74 10.39
N ASP A 103 8.57 -5.01 10.95
CA ASP A 103 8.43 -5.20 12.39
C ASP A 103 9.03 -6.56 12.83
N GLN A 104 9.01 -6.81 14.14
CA GLN A 104 9.42 -8.09 14.73
C GLN A 104 8.28 -9.13 14.73
N GLY A 105 7.33 -9.03 13.79
CA GLY A 105 6.30 -10.04 13.61
C GLY A 105 6.92 -11.43 13.34
N GLY A 106 6.35 -12.47 13.95
CA GLY A 106 6.87 -13.84 13.84
C GLY A 106 6.94 -14.35 12.40
N GLU A 107 6.08 -13.83 11.52
CA GLU A 107 6.07 -14.05 10.08
C GLU A 107 7.33 -13.53 9.36
N PHE A 108 7.99 -12.52 9.91
CA PHE A 108 9.19 -11.88 9.32
C PHE A 108 10.48 -12.33 10.02
N LEU A 109 10.39 -12.87 11.23
CA LEU A 109 11.51 -13.45 11.99
C LEU A 109 11.89 -14.87 11.55
N ASN A 110 11.24 -15.42 10.51
CA ASN A 110 11.50 -16.79 10.09
C ASN A 110 12.91 -16.98 9.48
N LYS A 111 13.40 -18.22 9.50
CA LYS A 111 14.71 -18.57 8.91
C LYS A 111 14.74 -18.27 7.41
N ASP A 112 13.59 -18.30 6.75
CA ASP A 112 13.48 -18.15 5.30
C ASP A 112 13.82 -16.73 4.83
N PHE A 113 13.39 -15.69 5.56
CA PHE A 113 13.76 -14.30 5.28
C PHE A 113 15.27 -14.09 5.43
N LYS A 114 15.88 -14.68 6.46
CA LYS A 114 17.33 -14.62 6.66
C LYS A 114 18.09 -15.30 5.52
N VAL A 115 17.67 -16.50 5.12
CA VAL A 115 18.28 -17.24 4.01
C VAL A 115 18.09 -16.48 2.70
N LEU A 116 16.89 -15.94 2.44
CA LEU A 116 16.61 -15.13 1.25
C LEU A 116 17.48 -13.87 1.19
N ALA A 117 17.64 -13.16 2.31
CA ALA A 117 18.48 -11.98 2.43
C ALA A 117 19.95 -12.31 2.09
N GLN A 118 20.49 -13.41 2.61
CA GLN A 118 21.84 -13.88 2.30
C GLN A 118 21.99 -14.29 0.83
N LEU A 119 21.04 -15.05 0.29
CA LEU A 119 21.06 -15.52 -1.11
C LEU A 119 20.93 -14.38 -2.13
N LYS A 120 20.22 -13.31 -1.78
CA LYS A 120 19.96 -12.17 -2.68
C LYS A 120 20.78 -10.92 -2.36
N GLY A 121 21.59 -10.95 -1.30
CA GLY A 121 22.53 -9.90 -0.95
C GLY A 121 21.90 -8.60 -0.43
N PHE A 122 20.72 -8.67 0.22
CA PHE A 122 20.09 -7.49 0.83
C PHE A 122 20.12 -7.57 2.36
N VAL A 123 20.07 -6.42 3.03
CA VAL A 123 20.05 -6.33 4.49
C VAL A 123 18.60 -6.32 4.98
N HIS A 124 18.25 -7.22 5.90
CA HIS A 124 16.96 -7.18 6.58
C HIS A 124 17.13 -6.56 7.97
N VAL A 125 16.49 -5.42 8.19
CA VAL A 125 16.48 -4.67 9.45
C VAL A 125 15.12 -4.81 10.10
N PHE A 126 15.10 -5.10 11.40
CA PHE A 126 13.89 -5.12 12.20
C PHE A 126 13.73 -3.80 12.94
N SER A 127 12.54 -3.21 12.89
CA SER A 127 12.18 -2.09 13.74
C SER A 127 12.05 -2.57 15.19
N PRO A 128 12.72 -1.93 16.17
CA PRO A 128 12.57 -2.28 17.57
C PRO A 128 11.12 -2.08 18.05
N PRO A 129 10.61 -2.90 18.99
CA PRO A 129 9.23 -2.80 19.49
C PRO A 129 8.90 -1.43 20.10
N GLU A 130 9.90 -0.78 20.69
CA GLU A 130 9.75 0.50 21.38
C GLU A 130 9.99 1.71 20.48
N THR A 131 10.33 1.48 19.20
CA THR A 131 10.46 2.55 18.22
C THR A 131 9.60 2.32 16.97
N PRO A 132 8.28 2.61 17.04
CA PRO A 132 7.37 2.62 15.88
C PRO A 132 7.89 3.47 14.71
N GLN A 133 8.83 4.38 15.01
CA GLN A 133 9.47 5.23 14.03
C GLN A 133 10.25 4.44 12.97
N HIS A 134 10.74 3.22 13.23
CA HIS A 134 11.56 2.51 12.22
C HIS A 134 10.75 1.85 11.09
N ASN A 135 9.49 1.45 11.32
CA ASN A 135 8.59 0.96 10.26
C ASN A 135 7.47 1.95 9.89
N GLY A 136 7.60 3.21 10.31
CA GLY A 136 6.56 4.22 10.16
C GLY A 136 6.07 4.46 8.73
N TYR A 137 6.87 4.17 7.69
CA TYR A 137 6.42 4.23 6.30
C TYR A 137 5.32 3.21 5.98
N ALA A 138 5.49 1.95 6.38
CA ALA A 138 4.49 0.91 6.15
C ALA A 138 3.26 1.12 7.03
N GLU A 139 3.44 1.48 8.31
CA GLU A 139 2.34 1.78 9.24
C GLU A 139 1.50 2.99 8.77
N GLN A 140 2.15 4.08 8.36
CA GLN A 140 1.46 5.26 7.84
C GLN A 140 0.72 4.96 6.53
N ALA A 141 1.32 4.16 5.65
CA ALA A 141 0.68 3.69 4.44
C ALA A 141 -0.55 2.85 4.75
N ASN A 142 -0.45 1.92 5.72
CA ASN A 142 -1.55 1.08 6.17
C ASN A 142 -2.73 1.90 6.66
N ARG A 143 -2.50 2.86 7.56
CA ARG A 143 -3.57 3.76 8.03
C ARG A 143 -4.27 4.47 6.87
N THR A 144 -3.49 5.12 6.01
CA THR A 144 -4.01 5.89 4.87
C THR A 144 -4.81 5.02 3.90
N ILE A 145 -4.30 3.84 3.57
CA ILE A 145 -4.94 2.93 2.61
C ILE A 145 -6.21 2.32 3.20
N LEU A 146 -6.19 1.90 4.46
CA LEU A 146 -7.36 1.30 5.11
C LEU A 146 -8.49 2.32 5.30
N ASP A 147 -8.17 3.57 5.66
CA ASP A 147 -9.17 4.63 5.76
C ASP A 147 -9.83 4.92 4.41
N LYS A 148 -9.04 5.01 3.33
CA LYS A 148 -9.57 5.14 1.96
C LYS A 148 -10.42 3.94 1.56
N THR A 149 -10.02 2.73 1.95
CA THR A 149 -10.77 1.50 1.67
C THR A 149 -12.15 1.54 2.32
N ARG A 150 -12.22 1.93 3.60
CA ARG A 150 -13.49 2.13 4.32
C ARG A 150 -14.35 3.20 3.64
N CYS A 151 -13.75 4.33 3.24
CA CYS A 151 -14.48 5.37 2.52
C CYS A 151 -15.07 4.87 1.20
N LEU A 152 -14.33 4.08 0.41
CA LEU A 152 -14.82 3.53 -0.87
C LEU A 152 -15.97 2.54 -0.66
N ILE A 153 -15.89 1.67 0.35
CA ILE A 153 -16.97 0.74 0.67
C ILE A 153 -18.21 1.51 1.12
N ASN A 154 -18.06 2.41 2.09
CA ASN A 154 -19.17 3.15 2.68
C ASN A 154 -19.86 4.06 1.66
N SER A 155 -19.11 4.70 0.74
CA SER A 155 -19.69 5.60 -0.25
C SER A 155 -20.35 4.87 -1.43
N SER A 156 -19.88 3.67 -1.78
CA SER A 156 -20.44 2.88 -2.89
C SER A 156 -21.63 2.01 -2.45
N GLY A 157 -21.78 1.75 -1.15
CA GLY A 157 -22.83 0.88 -0.61
C GLY A 157 -22.62 -0.60 -0.93
N VAL A 158 -21.43 -1.00 -1.43
CA VAL A 158 -21.13 -2.41 -1.67
C VAL A 158 -20.92 -3.15 -0.34
N PRO A 159 -21.19 -4.47 -0.28
CA PRO A 159 -20.93 -5.26 0.92
C PRO A 159 -19.45 -5.20 1.37
N SER A 160 -19.21 -5.20 2.69
CA SER A 160 -17.85 -5.10 3.24
C SER A 160 -16.91 -6.24 2.85
N CYS A 161 -17.43 -7.38 2.34
CA CYS A 161 -16.60 -8.45 1.78
C CYS A 161 -15.84 -8.04 0.50
N TYR A 162 -16.21 -6.93 -0.15
CA TYR A 162 -15.46 -6.35 -1.27
C TYR A 162 -14.26 -5.49 -0.84
N TRP A 163 -13.82 -5.61 0.42
CA TRP A 163 -12.73 -4.78 0.93
C TRP A 163 -11.42 -4.99 0.19
N ALA A 164 -11.14 -6.18 -0.35
CA ALA A 164 -9.89 -6.44 -1.07
C ALA A 164 -9.85 -5.69 -2.42
N GLU A 165 -10.98 -5.62 -3.11
CA GLU A 165 -11.18 -4.85 -4.33
C GLU A 165 -11.09 -3.35 -4.04
N ALA A 166 -11.81 -2.88 -3.00
CA ALA A 166 -11.74 -1.50 -2.54
C ALA A 166 -10.32 -1.10 -2.13
N LEU A 167 -9.59 -1.99 -1.47
CA LEU A 167 -8.19 -1.81 -1.08
C LEU A 167 -7.29 -1.61 -2.31
N ASN A 168 -7.41 -2.49 -3.30
CA ASN A 168 -6.63 -2.37 -4.53
C ASN A 168 -6.92 -1.03 -5.24
N THR A 169 -8.18 -0.61 -5.28
CA THR A 169 -8.55 0.73 -5.79
C THR A 169 -7.95 1.86 -4.95
N ALA A 170 -8.02 1.77 -3.62
CA ALA A 170 -7.45 2.77 -2.72
C ALA A 170 -5.94 2.91 -2.89
N VAL A 171 -5.21 1.81 -3.07
CA VAL A 171 -3.77 1.80 -3.33
C VAL A 171 -3.45 2.39 -4.69
N PHE A 172 -4.19 1.97 -5.72
CA PHE A 172 -4.05 2.51 -7.06
C PHE A 172 -4.20 4.03 -7.06
N LEU A 173 -5.29 4.56 -6.51
CA LEU A 173 -5.52 6.00 -6.38
C LEU A 173 -4.42 6.67 -5.55
N SER A 174 -3.99 6.05 -4.45
CA SER A 174 -2.91 6.59 -3.60
C SER A 174 -1.55 6.68 -4.31
N ASN A 175 -1.30 5.84 -5.31
CA ASN A 175 -0.09 5.94 -6.12
C ASN A 175 -0.21 6.98 -7.25
N LEU A 176 -1.43 7.34 -7.66
CA LEU A 176 -1.65 8.36 -8.70
C LEU A 176 -1.70 9.79 -8.15
N ILE A 177 -2.08 9.96 -6.88
CA ILE A 177 -2.26 11.28 -6.26
C ILE A 177 -0.88 11.88 -5.89
N PRO A 178 -0.55 13.08 -6.40
CA PRO A 178 0.65 13.81 -5.98
C PRO A 178 0.63 14.21 -4.51
N THR A 179 1.80 14.30 -3.88
CA THR A 179 1.91 14.73 -2.48
C THR A 179 2.90 15.88 -2.31
N PRO A 180 2.62 16.88 -1.45
CA PRO A 180 3.54 17.99 -1.19
C PRO A 180 4.89 17.51 -0.66
N SER A 181 4.89 16.46 0.16
CA SER A 181 6.10 15.81 0.67
C SER A 181 7.02 15.24 -0.41
N ARG A 182 6.59 15.21 -1.67
CA ARG A 182 7.31 14.66 -2.82
C ARG A 182 7.31 15.62 -4.01
N LEU A 183 7.48 16.91 -3.72
CA LEU A 183 7.59 17.96 -4.74
C LEU A 183 6.38 17.96 -5.72
N ASN A 184 5.19 17.61 -5.21
CA ASN A 184 3.97 17.47 -6.01
C ASN A 184 4.11 16.46 -7.16
N LEU A 185 4.94 15.43 -7.00
CA LEU A 185 4.98 14.26 -7.87
C LEU A 185 4.18 13.11 -7.28
N SER A 186 3.55 12.32 -8.15
CA SER A 186 2.85 11.10 -7.74
C SER A 186 3.84 9.96 -7.46
N PRO A 187 3.57 9.08 -6.48
CA PRO A 187 4.38 7.88 -6.28
C PRO A 187 4.53 7.04 -7.55
N TYR A 188 3.48 6.96 -8.37
CA TYR A 188 3.52 6.29 -9.68
C TYR A 188 4.55 6.92 -10.62
N SER A 189 4.62 8.25 -10.70
CA SER A 189 5.59 8.94 -11.55
C SER A 189 7.02 8.79 -11.05
N LEU A 190 7.22 8.82 -9.74
CA LEU A 190 8.52 8.56 -9.14
C LEU A 190 8.95 7.10 -9.35
N TRP A 191 8.02 6.16 -9.29
CA TRP A 191 8.28 4.73 -9.49
C TRP A 191 8.54 4.37 -10.95
N THR A 192 7.70 4.82 -11.87
CA THR A 192 7.73 4.40 -13.29
C THR A 192 8.49 5.37 -14.19
N ARG A 193 8.86 6.55 -13.69
CA ARG A 193 9.37 7.68 -14.49
C ARG A 193 8.42 8.13 -15.60
N ASN A 194 7.13 7.82 -15.46
CA ASN A 194 6.09 8.13 -16.44
C ASN A 194 4.91 8.86 -15.78
N SER A 195 4.20 9.68 -16.55
CA SER A 195 2.99 10.33 -16.07
C SER A 195 1.81 9.35 -16.03
N PRO A 196 0.99 9.37 -14.96
CA PRO A 196 -0.19 8.52 -14.88
C PRO A 196 -1.24 8.88 -15.94
N ARG A 197 -1.83 7.87 -16.58
CA ARG A 197 -2.96 8.05 -17.51
C ARG A 197 -4.29 7.96 -16.75
N ILE A 198 -4.88 9.10 -16.42
CA ILE A 198 -6.05 9.19 -15.53
C ILE A 198 -7.40 9.15 -16.28
N LYS A 199 -7.39 9.23 -17.62
CA LYS A 199 -8.60 9.36 -18.47
C LYS A 199 -9.63 8.20 -18.36
N LYS A 200 -9.26 7.07 -17.74
CA LYS A 200 -10.10 5.87 -17.60
C LYS A 200 -10.48 5.55 -16.15
N LEU A 201 -10.37 6.50 -15.23
CA LEU A 201 -10.85 6.28 -13.86
C LEU A 201 -12.38 6.22 -13.84
N CYS A 202 -12.92 5.20 -13.19
CA CYS A 202 -14.34 5.04 -12.90
C CYS A 202 -14.57 5.10 -11.40
N VAL A 203 -15.78 5.50 -11.00
CA VAL A 203 -16.20 5.48 -9.58
C VAL A 203 -16.23 4.04 -9.10
N PHE A 204 -15.65 3.78 -7.93
CA PHE A 204 -15.68 2.44 -7.33
C PHE A 204 -17.14 2.03 -7.05
N GLY A 205 -17.50 0.79 -7.42
CA GLY A 205 -18.87 0.28 -7.29
C GLY A 205 -19.84 0.72 -8.40
N CYS A 206 -19.35 1.40 -9.47
CA CYS A 206 -20.19 1.70 -10.62
C CYS A 206 -20.67 0.43 -11.34
N ARG A 207 -21.88 0.47 -11.92
CA ARG A 207 -22.39 -0.63 -12.76
C ARG A 207 -21.49 -0.81 -13.99
N SER A 208 -21.05 -2.05 -14.22
CA SER A 208 -20.30 -2.43 -15.41
C SER A 208 -20.99 -3.58 -16.14
N SER A 209 -21.07 -3.50 -17.47
CA SER A 209 -21.57 -4.59 -18.31
C SER A 209 -20.39 -5.33 -18.93
N VAL A 210 -20.36 -6.66 -18.81
CA VAL A 210 -19.35 -7.51 -19.47
C VAL A 210 -20.06 -8.31 -20.55
N SER A 211 -19.55 -8.25 -21.78
CA SER A 211 -19.98 -9.13 -22.87
C SER A 211 -19.32 -10.50 -22.65
N ILE A 212 -20.11 -11.52 -22.33
CA ILE A 212 -19.63 -12.90 -22.21
C ILE A 212 -19.64 -13.50 -23.62
N PRO A 213 -18.48 -13.91 -24.19
CA PRO A 213 -18.45 -14.57 -25.48
C PRO A 213 -19.29 -15.85 -25.40
N ARG A 214 -20.15 -16.10 -26.40
CA ARG A 214 -20.88 -17.37 -26.48
C ARG A 214 -19.85 -18.48 -26.70
N SER A 215 -19.86 -19.48 -25.84
CA SER A 215 -19.09 -20.72 -26.04
C SER A 215 -19.54 -21.38 -27.34
N HIS A 216 -18.59 -21.63 -28.23
CA HIS A 216 -18.77 -22.50 -29.40
C HIS A 216 -18.82 -23.97 -28.97
#